data_AF-A0A087TF41-F1
#
_entry.id   AF-A0A087TF41-F1
#
_cell.length_a   1.000
_cell.length_b   1.000
_cell.length_c   1.000
_cell.angle_alpha   90.00
_cell.angle_beta   90.00
_cell.angle_gamma   90.00
#
_symmetry.space_group_name_H-M   'P 1'
#
loop_
_entity.id
_entity.type
_entity.pdbx_description
1 polymer ?
#
loop_
_entity_poly.entity_id
_entity_poly.type
_entity_poly.pdbx_seq_one_letter_code
_entity_poly.pdbx_strand_id
1 'polypeptide(L)'
;MGHRMHWQSYDRLIFIAGICLLLWRTSIVTGETFTIGYLTNIHGRKNTHKQGLVISGAITYALDVVNNNASFLNGHKLKMIYSDTEGDTLRGTNVTIEQWSKGAVAFFGPE
;
A
#
# COMPACT_ATOMS: atom_id res chain seq x y z
N MET A 1 48.03 27.60 35.61
CA MET A 1 46.69 27.90 35.06
C MET A 1 46.56 27.15 33.74
N GLY A 2 45.91 25.97 33.71
CA GLY A 2 45.90 25.16 32.47
C GLY A 2 45.03 23.90 32.47
N HIS A 3 44.33 23.55 33.56
CA HIS A 3 43.60 22.28 33.66
C HIS A 3 42.09 22.36 33.39
N ARG A 4 41.56 23.51 32.93
CA ARG A 4 40.11 23.72 32.72
C ARG A 4 39.63 23.63 31.26
N MET A 5 40.52 23.56 30.27
CA MET A 5 40.12 23.58 28.85
C MET A 5 39.77 22.20 28.26
N HIS A 6 40.18 21.10 28.89
CA HIS A 6 40.01 19.76 28.31
C HIS A 6 38.57 19.21 28.43
N TRP A 7 37.84 19.58 29.49
CA TRP A 7 36.49 19.06 29.76
C TRP A 7 35.41 19.62 28.81
N GLN A 8 35.55 20.87 28.34
CA GLN A 8 34.58 21.50 27.43
C GLN A 8 34.48 20.83 26.06
N SER A 9 35.55 20.17 25.58
CA SER A 9 35.53 19.46 24.30
C SER A 9 34.71 18.17 24.35
N TYR A 10 34.72 17.47 25.49
CA TYR A 10 33.93 16.23 25.64
C TYR A 10 32.44 16.52 25.72
N ASP A 11 32.05 17.60 26.40
CA ASP A 11 30.64 18.01 26.51
C ASP A 11 30.04 18.31 25.13
N ARG A 12 30.81 18.96 24.25
CA ARG A 12 30.41 19.23 22.86
C ARG A 12 30.29 17.95 22.03
N LEU A 13 31.20 17.01 22.21
CA LEU A 13 31.16 15.72 21.50
C LEU A 13 29.96 14.88 21.94
N ILE A 14 29.64 14.86 23.23
CA ILE A 14 28.46 14.16 23.76
C ILE A 14 27.17 14.80 23.23
N PHE A 15 27.10 16.13 23.19
CA PHE A 15 25.94 16.85 22.63
C PHE A 15 25.74 16.55 21.14
N ILE A 16 26.81 16.58 20.35
CA ILE A 16 26.76 16.27 18.91
C ILE A 16 26.37 14.82 18.68
N ALA A 17 26.96 13.88 19.43
CA ALA A 17 26.60 12.46 19.35
C ALA A 17 25.12 12.21 19.73
N GLY A 18 24.62 12.91 20.75
CA GLY A 18 23.21 12.86 21.16
C GLY A 18 22.25 13.39 20.10
N ILE A 19 22.58 14.51 19.46
CA ILE A 19 21.80 15.07 18.34
C ILE A 19 21.83 14.12 17.14
N CYS A 20 22.99 13.56 16.79
CA CYS A 20 23.10 12.57 15.71
C CYS A 20 22.27 11.31 16.00
N LEU A 21 22.24 10.82 17.25
CA LEU A 21 21.40 9.70 17.67
C LEU A 21 19.90 10.02 17.57
N LEU A 22 19.49 11.24 17.92
CA LEU A 22 18.10 11.72 17.78
C LEU A 22 17.69 11.87 16.31
N LEU A 23 18.59 12.35 15.45
CA LEU A 23 18.35 12.49 14.01
C LEU A 23 18.37 11.14 13.27
N TRP A 24 19.14 10.15 13.76
CA TRP A 24 19.14 8.79 13.21
C TRP A 24 17.82 8.05 13.48
N ARG A 25 17.15 8.35 14.61
CA ARG A 25 15.85 7.76 14.98
C ARG A 25 14.73 8.16 14.03
N THR A 26 14.82 9.29 13.35
CA THR A 26 13.85 9.69 12.32
C THR A 26 14.20 9.04 10.98
N SER A 27 14.21 7.71 10.94
CA SER A 27 14.16 7.02 9.65
C SER A 27 12.80 7.33 9.03
N ILE A 28 12.80 8.06 7.92
CA ILE A 28 11.63 8.29 7.09
C ILE A 28 11.06 6.92 6.70
N VAL A 29 9.88 6.58 7.20
CA VAL A 29 9.11 5.44 6.69
C VAL A 29 8.53 5.88 5.36
N THR A 30 9.10 5.39 4.26
CA THR A 30 8.55 5.59 2.93
C THR A 30 7.43 4.57 2.72
N GLY A 31 6.17 5.04 2.69
CA GLY A 31 5.02 4.20 2.39
C GLY A 31 5.04 3.73 0.93
N GLU A 32 5.12 2.42 0.72
CA GLU A 32 4.95 1.79 -0.60
C GLU A 32 3.47 1.70 -1.02
N THR A 33 3.22 1.55 -2.32
CA THR A 33 1.87 1.30 -2.85
C THR A 33 1.76 -0.12 -3.38
N PHE A 34 0.92 -0.94 -2.76
CA PHE A 34 0.66 -2.31 -3.20
C PHE A 34 -0.49 -2.36 -4.20
N THR A 35 -0.33 -3.16 -5.25
CA THR A 35 -1.39 -3.36 -6.25
C THR A 35 -2.26 -4.54 -5.88
N ILE A 36 -3.58 -4.36 -5.89
CA ILE A 36 -4.58 -5.41 -5.70
C ILE A 36 -5.40 -5.57 -6.99
N GLY A 37 -5.68 -6.82 -7.36
CA GLY A 37 -6.52 -7.17 -8.50
C GLY A 37 -7.99 -7.29 -8.10
N TYR A 38 -8.88 -6.79 -8.95
CA TYR A 38 -10.31 -7.02 -8.86
C TYR A 38 -10.81 -7.72 -10.13
N LEU A 39 -11.43 -8.86 -9.93
CA LEU A 39 -12.01 -9.71 -10.97
C LEU A 39 -13.52 -9.62 -10.86
N THR A 40 -14.17 -9.20 -11.94
CA THR A 40 -15.62 -9.03 -11.97
C THR A 40 -16.21 -9.75 -13.17
N ASN A 41 -17.52 -9.96 -13.18
CA ASN A 41 -18.28 -10.56 -14.25
C ASN A 41 -19.39 -9.59 -14.69
N ILE A 42 -19.04 -8.37 -15.08
CA ILE A 42 -20.03 -7.33 -15.41
C ILE A 42 -20.79 -7.71 -16.68
N HIS A 43 -20.10 -8.25 -17.69
CA HIS A 43 -20.67 -8.56 -18.99
C HIS A 43 -21.03 -10.04 -19.21
N GLY A 44 -20.85 -10.92 -18.23
CA GLY A 44 -21.19 -12.34 -18.43
C GLY A 44 -22.69 -12.59 -18.57
N ARG A 45 -23.01 -13.64 -19.33
CA ARG A 45 -24.35 -14.01 -19.81
C ARG A 45 -25.42 -14.25 -18.73
N LYS A 46 -25.10 -14.17 -17.43
CA LYS A 46 -26.03 -14.42 -16.31
C LYS A 46 -26.16 -13.26 -15.30
N ASN A 47 -25.50 -12.11 -15.51
CA ASN A 47 -25.49 -11.04 -14.50
C ASN A 47 -26.58 -9.97 -14.72
N THR A 48 -27.84 -10.34 -14.46
CA THR A 48 -29.01 -9.44 -14.57
C THR A 48 -29.03 -8.31 -13.52
N HIS A 49 -28.23 -8.40 -12.44
CA HIS A 49 -28.44 -7.58 -11.24
C HIS A 49 -27.46 -6.43 -10.99
N LYS A 50 -26.62 -6.01 -11.96
CA LYS A 50 -25.64 -4.90 -11.74
C LYS A 50 -24.75 -5.10 -10.50
N GLN A 51 -24.62 -6.33 -10.00
CA GLN A 51 -23.92 -6.62 -8.74
C GLN A 51 -22.45 -6.19 -8.81
N GLY A 52 -21.81 -6.42 -9.97
CA GLY A 52 -20.44 -5.94 -10.22
C GLY A 52 -20.26 -4.44 -10.03
N LEU A 53 -21.27 -3.59 -10.31
CA LEU A 53 -21.18 -2.14 -10.09
C LEU A 53 -21.25 -1.76 -8.60
N VAL A 54 -22.16 -2.39 -7.85
CA VAL A 54 -22.30 -2.13 -6.40
C VAL A 54 -21.06 -2.60 -5.66
N ILE A 55 -20.55 -3.78 -6.00
CA ILE A 55 -19.34 -4.36 -5.40
C ILE A 55 -18.11 -3.53 -5.75
N SER A 56 -17.98 -3.06 -7.00
CA SER A 56 -16.90 -2.14 -7.41
C SER A 56 -16.90 -0.86 -6.58
N GLY A 57 -18.08 -0.29 -6.30
CA GLY A 57 -18.23 0.91 -5.48
C GLY A 57 -17.82 0.66 -4.02
N ALA A 58 -18.25 -0.45 -3.43
CA ALA A 58 -17.89 -0.83 -2.07
C ALA A 58 -16.38 -1.06 -1.90
N ILE A 59 -15.74 -1.77 -2.85
CA ILE A 59 -14.29 -1.99 -2.82
C ILE A 59 -13.54 -0.67 -2.97
N THR A 60 -13.95 0.19 -3.91
CA THR A 60 -13.35 1.52 -4.11
C THR A 60 -13.44 2.38 -2.84
N TYR A 61 -14.59 2.36 -2.16
CA TYR A 61 -14.76 3.05 -0.89
C TYR A 61 -13.87 2.48 0.22
N ALA A 62 -13.74 1.15 0.31
CA ALA A 62 -12.87 0.51 1.28
C ALA A 62 -11.38 0.89 1.06
N LEU A 63 -10.93 0.94 -0.20
CA LEU A 63 -9.60 1.45 -0.56
C LEU A 63 -9.38 2.88 -0.11
N ASP A 64 -10.38 3.76 -0.28
CA ASP A 64 -10.30 5.16 0.13
C ASP A 64 -10.20 5.29 1.66
N VAL A 65 -11.02 4.55 2.40
CA VAL A 65 -10.95 4.48 3.87
C VAL A 65 -9.58 4.00 4.36
N VAL A 66 -9.03 2.96 3.72
CA VAL A 66 -7.71 2.42 4.09
C VAL A 66 -6.60 3.42 3.77
N ASN A 67 -6.60 4.00 2.56
CA ASN A 67 -5.55 4.91 2.09
C ASN A 67 -5.54 6.26 2.80
N ASN A 68 -6.68 6.72 3.29
CA ASN A 68 -6.80 7.99 4.03
C ASN A 68 -6.55 7.84 5.54
N ASN A 69 -6.33 6.62 6.03
CA ASN A 69 -5.95 6.40 7.41
C ASN A 69 -4.57 5.71 7.52
N ALA A 70 -3.56 6.54 7.81
CA ALA A 70 -2.17 6.10 7.91
C ALA A 70 -1.91 5.01 8.97
N SER A 71 -2.82 4.81 9.94
CA SER A 71 -2.65 3.78 10.98
C SER A 71 -2.93 2.36 10.48
N PHE A 72 -3.71 2.17 9.42
CA PHE A 72 -4.08 0.82 8.98
C PHE A 72 -2.91 0.05 8.37
N LEU A 73 -2.10 0.74 7.58
CA LEU A 73 -0.98 0.14 6.85
C LEU A 73 0.32 0.91 7.07
N ASN A 74 0.51 1.56 8.23
CA ASN A 74 1.75 2.28 8.56
C ASN A 74 2.23 3.24 7.44
N GLY A 75 1.29 3.95 6.81
CA GLY A 75 1.57 4.87 5.70
C GLY A 75 1.69 4.23 4.30
N HIS A 76 1.65 2.90 4.19
CA HIS A 76 1.49 2.22 2.89
C HIS A 76 0.09 2.46 2.30
N LYS A 77 -0.01 2.33 0.98
CA LYS A 77 -1.25 2.52 0.22
C LYS A 77 -1.58 1.30 -0.61
N LEU A 78 -2.85 1.19 -0.98
CA LEU A 78 -3.39 0.19 -1.88
C LEU A 78 -3.86 0.87 -3.17
N LYS A 79 -3.52 0.27 -4.31
CA LYS A 79 -4.01 0.65 -5.63
C LYS A 79 -4.72 -0.55 -6.24
N MET A 80 -5.92 -0.34 -6.77
CA MET A 80 -6.65 -1.39 -7.45
C MET A 80 -6.46 -1.34 -8.97
N ILE A 81 -6.36 -2.51 -9.59
CA ILE A 81 -6.57 -2.72 -11.03
C ILE A 81 -7.76 -3.67 -11.21
N TYR A 82 -8.58 -3.45 -12.23
CA TYR A 82 -9.78 -4.25 -12.46
C TYR A 82 -9.76 -4.89 -13.84
N SER A 83 -10.38 -6.07 -13.97
CA SER A 83 -10.60 -6.76 -15.24
C SER A 83 -11.93 -7.51 -15.22
N ASP A 84 -12.66 -7.49 -16.34
CA ASP A 84 -13.87 -8.29 -16.51
C ASP A 84 -13.53 -9.70 -17.04
N THR A 85 -13.90 -10.69 -16.26
CA THR A 85 -13.77 -12.12 -16.55
C THR A 85 -14.87 -12.63 -17.49
N GLU A 86 -15.97 -11.88 -17.63
CA GLU A 86 -17.16 -12.26 -18.40
C GLU A 86 -17.77 -13.62 -18.00
N GLY A 87 -17.38 -14.13 -16.82
CA GLY A 87 -17.77 -15.45 -16.33
C GLY A 87 -17.15 -16.61 -17.13
N ASP A 88 -16.14 -16.33 -17.95
CA ASP A 88 -15.41 -17.32 -18.73
C ASP A 88 -14.12 -17.74 -18.00
N THR A 89 -13.93 -19.03 -17.79
CA THR A 89 -12.80 -19.56 -17.00
C THR A 89 -11.44 -19.28 -17.65
N LEU A 90 -11.35 -19.40 -18.98
CA LEU A 90 -10.08 -19.18 -19.69
C LEU A 90 -9.72 -17.70 -19.68
N ARG A 91 -10.70 -16.84 -19.91
CA ARG A 91 -10.55 -15.39 -19.77
C ARG A 91 -10.19 -15.01 -18.35
N GLY A 92 -10.90 -15.52 -17.35
CA GLY A 92 -10.63 -15.30 -15.92
C GLY A 92 -9.20 -15.66 -15.54
N THR A 93 -8.71 -16.80 -16.01
CA THR A 93 -7.33 -17.22 -15.81
C THR A 93 -6.35 -16.26 -16.48
N ASN A 94 -6.60 -15.89 -17.74
CA ASN A 94 -5.74 -14.98 -18.50
C ASN A 94 -5.63 -13.60 -17.82
N VAL A 95 -6.77 -12.99 -17.45
CA VAL A 95 -6.75 -11.67 -16.79
C VAL A 95 -6.11 -11.72 -15.40
N THR A 96 -6.21 -12.84 -14.70
CA THR A 96 -5.52 -13.03 -13.41
C THR A 96 -4.00 -13.03 -13.61
N ILE A 97 -3.50 -13.80 -14.60
CA ILE A 97 -2.08 -13.83 -14.95
C ILE A 97 -1.60 -12.45 -15.39
N GLU A 98 -2.40 -11.74 -16.19
CA GLU A 98 -2.09 -10.39 -16.64
C GLU A 98 -1.97 -9.42 -15.45
N GLN A 99 -2.94 -9.42 -14.54
CA GLN A 99 -2.91 -8.57 -13.34
C GLN A 99 -1.73 -8.92 -12.42
N TRP A 100 -1.44 -10.21 -12.23
CA TRP A 100 -0.26 -10.66 -11.50
C TRP A 100 1.03 -10.14 -12.14
N SER A 101 1.16 -10.22 -13.46
CA SER A 101 2.32 -9.67 -14.19
C SER A 101 2.46 -8.14 -14.04
N LYS A 102 1.36 -7.43 -13.75
CA LYS A 102 1.32 -6.00 -13.44
C LYS A 102 1.61 -5.68 -11.95
N GLY A 103 1.98 -6.68 -11.17
CA GLY A 103 2.35 -6.54 -9.76
C GLY A 103 1.19 -6.67 -8.78
N ALA A 104 0.04 -7.21 -9.19
CA ALA A 104 -1.02 -7.54 -8.24
C ALA A 104 -0.55 -8.61 -7.25
N VAL A 105 -0.67 -8.33 -5.94
CA VAL A 105 -0.24 -9.22 -4.86
C VAL A 105 -1.40 -9.99 -4.21
N ALA A 106 -2.64 -9.56 -4.46
CA ALA A 106 -3.86 -10.19 -3.97
C ALA A 106 -5.02 -9.91 -4.93
N PHE A 107 -6.08 -10.72 -4.87
CA PHE A 107 -7.22 -10.67 -5.79
C PHE A 107 -8.55 -10.74 -5.04
N PHE A 108 -9.55 -9.96 -5.48
CA PHE A 108 -10.95 -10.07 -5.09
C PHE A 108 -11.80 -10.57 -6.27
N GLY A 109 -12.74 -11.48 -6.03
CA GLY A 109 -13.63 -12.07 -7.04
C GLY A 109 -13.27 -13.52 -7.44
N PRO A 110 -13.73 -14.02 -8.59
CA PRO A 110 -14.65 -13.36 -9.54
C PRO A 110 -16.10 -13.34 -9.04
N GLU A 111 -16.75 -12.19 -9.18
CA GLU A 111 -18.18 -11.92 -8.86
C GLU A 111 -19.00 -11.78 -10.14
#